data_AF-A0A968NXK4-F1
#
_entry.id   AF-A0A968NXK4-F1
#
_cell.length_a   1.000
_cell.length_b   1.000
_cell.length_c   1.000
_cell.angle_alpha   90.00
_cell.angle_beta   90.00
_cell.angle_gamma   90.00
#
_symmetry.space_group_name_H-M   'P 1'
#
loop_
_entity.id
_entity.type
_entity.pdbx_description
1 polymer ?
#
loop_
_entity_poly.entity_id
_entity_poly.type
_entity_poly.pdbx_seq_one_letter_code
_entity_poly.pdbx_strand_id
1 'polypeptide(L)'
;MKLRNPLLAIVFTGALALTACAGQSTTQSTPEGQSPTTETAQSPMSDMDHSGMNHGSMSMDLGPKNETFDLRFIDGMIPHHEGAVVMAQEALQKSNRPEIKQLAQEIINAQEREIADLKQWRQSWYPDAPAEPVMFDAQMGHDMPMSQEMESSMRMEGNLGAADAEFDLRFINAMVPHHEGAVTMAQQALESSDRPEIKTLAQSIIDSQQQEIEQMNQWKQQWYNQ
;
A
#
# COMPACT_ATOMS: atom_id res chain seq x y z
N MET A 1 -25.31 19.89 43.88
CA MET A 1 -25.08 21.19 43.22
C MET A 1 -24.80 20.94 41.75
N LYS A 2 -25.70 21.36 40.86
CA LYS A 2 -25.55 21.25 39.39
C LYS A 2 -25.05 22.60 38.87
N LEU A 3 -23.88 22.63 38.23
CA LEU A 3 -23.38 23.81 37.54
C LEU A 3 -23.58 23.62 36.02
N ARG A 4 -24.37 24.53 35.43
CA ARG A 4 -24.64 24.64 33.99
C ARG A 4 -23.66 25.66 33.41
N ASN A 5 -22.87 25.29 32.42
CA ASN A 5 -22.12 26.23 31.58
C ASN A 5 -22.97 26.62 30.37
N PRO A 6 -23.09 27.91 30.01
CA PRO A 6 -23.78 28.32 28.79
C PRO A 6 -22.82 28.39 27.58
N LEU A 7 -23.38 28.05 26.42
CA LEU A 7 -22.79 28.21 25.08
C LEU A 7 -22.45 29.66 24.78
N LEU A 8 -21.36 29.87 24.01
CA LEU A 8 -21.16 31.09 23.21
C LEU A 8 -20.94 30.65 21.75
N ALA A 9 -21.92 30.92 20.90
CA ALA A 9 -21.82 30.76 19.45
C ALA A 9 -21.41 32.10 18.84
N ILE A 10 -20.32 32.13 18.08
CA ILE A 10 -19.90 33.29 17.29
C ILE A 10 -20.14 32.94 15.82
N VAL A 11 -21.10 33.64 15.23
CA VAL A 11 -21.41 33.63 13.79
C VAL A 11 -20.62 34.76 13.14
N PHE A 12 -19.77 34.43 12.17
CA PHE A 12 -19.15 35.40 11.26
C PHE A 12 -19.73 35.20 9.85
N THR A 13 -20.62 36.10 9.46
CA THR A 13 -21.08 36.32 8.08
C THR A 13 -20.20 37.38 7.42
N GLY A 14 -19.46 36.99 6.37
CA GLY A 14 -18.73 37.90 5.50
C GLY A 14 -19.13 37.68 4.04
N ALA A 15 -19.65 38.73 3.39
CA ALA A 15 -20.24 38.72 2.07
C ALA A 15 -19.27 39.16 0.95
N LEU A 16 -19.48 38.56 -0.23
CA LEU A 16 -19.30 39.01 -1.62
C LEU A 16 -18.19 40.02 -2.01
N ALA A 17 -17.41 39.63 -3.02
CA ALA A 17 -17.22 40.44 -4.24
C ALA A 17 -16.96 39.55 -5.47
N LEU A 18 -17.88 39.60 -6.43
CA LEU A 18 -17.74 39.10 -7.80
C LEU A 18 -17.10 40.19 -8.65
N THR A 19 -16.01 39.89 -9.34
CA THR A 19 -15.49 40.75 -10.42
C THR A 19 -15.35 39.91 -11.68
N ALA A 20 -16.27 40.16 -12.61
CA ALA A 20 -16.24 39.66 -13.98
C ALA A 20 -15.53 40.68 -14.87
N CYS A 21 -14.61 40.21 -15.72
CA CYS A 21 -14.17 40.95 -16.91
C CYS A 21 -14.15 39.98 -18.10
N ALA A 22 -15.14 40.12 -18.97
CA ALA A 22 -15.15 39.56 -20.31
C ALA A 22 -14.39 40.53 -21.25
N GLY A 23 -13.51 39.99 -22.09
CA GLY A 23 -12.77 40.74 -23.11
C GLY A 23 -12.74 39.95 -24.42
N GLN A 24 -13.17 40.62 -25.49
CA GLN A 24 -13.61 40.09 -26.78
C GLN A 24 -12.52 39.47 -27.66
N SER A 25 -12.96 38.50 -28.46
CA SER A 25 -12.30 37.97 -29.64
C SER A 25 -12.04 39.05 -30.70
N THR A 26 -10.83 39.08 -31.25
CA THR A 26 -10.53 39.75 -32.53
C THR A 26 -9.81 38.74 -33.43
N THR A 27 -10.43 38.42 -34.55
CA THR A 27 -9.86 37.68 -35.68
C THR A 27 -9.06 38.62 -36.57
N GLN A 28 -7.81 38.28 -36.91
CA GLN A 28 -7.17 38.77 -38.14
C GLN A 28 -6.07 37.83 -38.63
N SER A 29 -5.86 37.88 -39.94
CA SER A 29 -5.44 36.83 -40.87
C SER A 29 -3.94 36.51 -40.95
N THR A 30 -3.67 35.33 -41.51
CA THR A 30 -2.40 34.71 -41.93
C THR A 30 -1.57 35.58 -42.90
N PRO A 31 -0.23 35.35 -42.97
CA PRO A 31 0.29 34.69 -44.18
C PRO A 31 1.35 33.59 -43.94
N GLU A 32 1.51 32.78 -44.98
CA GLU A 32 2.32 31.56 -45.11
C GLU A 32 3.81 31.69 -44.76
N GLY A 33 4.41 30.59 -44.29
CA GLY A 33 5.86 30.47 -44.16
C GLY A 33 6.34 29.11 -43.63
N GLN A 34 6.54 28.16 -44.56
CA GLN A 34 7.57 27.10 -44.55
C GLN A 34 7.56 26.00 -43.47
N SER A 35 7.38 24.75 -43.94
CA SER A 35 7.64 23.50 -43.23
C SER A 35 9.07 23.40 -42.69
N PRO A 36 9.23 22.72 -41.54
CA PRO A 36 10.12 21.58 -41.51
C PRO A 36 9.40 20.33 -40.98
N THR A 37 9.60 19.24 -41.70
CA THR A 37 9.23 17.87 -41.34
C THR A 37 9.73 17.52 -39.94
N THR A 38 8.82 17.18 -39.02
CA THR A 38 9.16 16.47 -37.79
C THR A 38 8.26 15.24 -37.70
N GLU A 39 8.84 14.07 -37.99
CA GLU A 39 8.25 12.78 -37.68
C GLU A 39 7.88 12.75 -36.20
N THR A 40 6.59 12.74 -35.91
CA THR A 40 6.10 12.41 -34.57
C THR A 40 5.70 10.95 -34.61
N ALA A 41 6.64 10.08 -34.27
CA ALA A 41 6.35 8.69 -33.99
C ALA A 41 5.43 8.63 -32.77
N GLN A 42 4.13 8.47 -33.01
CA GLN A 42 3.18 8.02 -32.00
C GLN A 42 3.44 6.53 -31.77
N SER A 43 4.21 6.21 -30.73
CA SER A 43 4.19 4.87 -30.16
C SER A 43 2.92 4.74 -29.31
N PRO A 44 2.01 3.79 -29.63
CA PRO A 44 0.94 3.45 -28.71
C PRO A 44 1.57 2.73 -27.51
N MET A 45 1.36 3.26 -26.30
CA MET A 45 1.53 2.46 -25.08
C MET A 45 0.35 1.48 -25.00
N SER A 46 0.40 0.47 -25.86
CA SER A 46 -0.44 -0.72 -25.79
C SER A 46 0.41 -1.84 -25.21
N ASP A 47 -0.13 -2.47 -24.17
CA ASP A 47 0.31 -3.72 -23.55
C ASP A 47 1.60 -3.64 -22.73
N MET A 48 1.50 -3.07 -21.52
CA MET A 48 2.30 -3.59 -20.41
C MET A 48 1.71 -4.94 -20.00
N ASP A 49 2.31 -5.99 -20.55
CA ASP A 49 2.13 -7.36 -20.11
C ASP A 49 2.60 -7.50 -18.64
N HIS A 50 1.64 -7.50 -17.71
CA HIS A 50 1.89 -7.71 -16.27
C HIS A 50 2.18 -9.18 -15.91
N SER A 51 2.31 -10.09 -16.88
CA SER A 51 2.60 -11.51 -16.61
C SER A 51 4.05 -11.79 -16.18
N GLY A 52 4.92 -10.76 -16.16
CA GLY A 52 6.33 -10.87 -15.82
C GLY A 52 6.74 -10.36 -14.44
N MET A 53 5.81 -9.97 -13.57
CA MET A 53 6.13 -9.67 -12.17
C MET A 53 6.46 -10.99 -11.47
N ASN A 54 7.75 -11.31 -11.39
CA ASN A 54 8.28 -12.38 -10.57
C ASN A 54 7.59 -12.32 -9.19
N HIS A 55 6.79 -13.33 -8.85
CA HIS A 55 6.08 -13.46 -7.56
C HIS A 55 7.02 -13.32 -6.33
N GLY A 56 8.34 -13.34 -6.52
CA GLY A 56 9.34 -13.05 -5.49
C GLY A 56 9.57 -11.57 -5.15
N SER A 57 8.75 -10.62 -5.62
CA SER A 57 8.94 -9.18 -5.35
C SER A 57 8.32 -8.68 -4.04
N MET A 58 7.39 -9.42 -3.42
CA MET A 58 6.62 -8.92 -2.28
C MET A 58 7.03 -9.53 -0.93
N SER A 59 7.99 -10.46 -0.93
CA SER A 59 8.61 -10.97 0.31
C SER A 59 10.10 -10.63 0.31
N MET A 60 10.67 -10.59 1.51
CA MET A 60 12.12 -10.55 1.70
C MET A 60 12.60 -11.81 2.40
N ASP A 61 13.84 -12.21 2.08
CA ASP A 61 14.62 -13.09 2.93
C ASP A 61 15.09 -12.29 4.16
N LEU A 62 14.63 -12.68 5.35
CA LEU A 62 15.01 -12.05 6.61
C LEU A 62 16.41 -12.47 7.08
N GLY A 63 17.10 -13.29 6.29
CA GLY A 63 18.48 -13.69 6.55
C GLY A 63 18.63 -14.60 7.77
N PRO A 64 19.85 -14.75 8.29
CA PRO A 64 20.13 -15.67 9.38
C PRO A 64 19.49 -15.22 10.69
N LYS A 65 19.12 -16.19 11.54
CA LYS A 65 18.78 -15.95 12.93
C LYS A 65 19.97 -15.33 13.68
N ASN A 66 19.87 -14.05 14.01
CA ASN A 66 20.84 -13.27 14.78
C ASN A 66 20.13 -12.14 15.56
N GLU A 67 20.87 -11.30 16.27
CA GLU A 67 20.33 -10.21 17.12
C GLU A 67 19.41 -9.22 16.39
N THR A 68 19.62 -9.02 15.09
CA THR A 68 18.87 -8.08 14.25
C THR A 68 17.79 -8.76 13.40
N PHE A 69 17.57 -10.07 13.55
CA PHE A 69 16.53 -10.79 12.82
C PHE A 69 15.14 -10.19 13.05
N ASP A 70 14.74 -9.98 14.31
CA ASP A 70 13.43 -9.40 14.61
C ASP A 70 13.33 -7.94 14.12
N LEU A 71 14.45 -7.19 14.11
CA LEU A 71 14.50 -5.85 13.53
C LEU A 71 14.19 -5.89 12.03
N ARG A 72 14.80 -6.80 11.27
CA ARG A 72 14.52 -6.95 9.83
C ARG A 72 13.09 -7.38 9.55
N PHE A 73 12.52 -8.26 10.39
CA PHE A 73 11.10 -8.61 10.28
C PHE A 73 10.21 -7.39 10.49
N ILE A 74 10.47 -6.61 11.55
CA ILE A 74 9.73 -5.38 11.84
C ILE A 74 9.86 -4.37 10.69
N ASP A 75 11.08 -4.15 10.22
CA ASP A 75 11.42 -3.18 9.18
C ASP A 75 10.91 -3.58 7.80
N GLY A 76 10.72 -4.87 7.54
CA GLY A 76 10.03 -5.37 6.35
C GLY A 76 8.51 -5.35 6.47
N MET A 77 7.95 -5.79 7.60
CA MET A 77 6.50 -5.96 7.75
C MET A 77 5.75 -4.63 7.87
N ILE A 78 6.38 -3.57 8.43
CA ILE A 78 5.76 -2.24 8.49
C ILE A 78 5.41 -1.70 7.09
N PRO A 79 6.37 -1.48 6.16
CA PRO A 79 6.04 -0.98 4.83
C PRO A 79 5.15 -1.96 4.06
N HIS A 80 5.32 -3.26 4.27
CA HIS A 80 4.45 -4.26 3.67
C HIS A 80 2.99 -4.05 4.10
N HIS A 81 2.70 -3.95 5.40
CA HIS A 81 1.34 -3.68 5.89
C HIS A 81 0.80 -2.31 5.47
N GLU A 82 1.63 -1.27 5.45
CA GLU A 82 1.23 0.06 4.96
C GLU A 82 0.66 -0.01 3.54
N GLY A 83 1.25 -0.85 2.67
CA GLY A 83 0.75 -1.09 1.33
C GLY A 83 -0.64 -1.73 1.27
N ALA A 84 -0.86 -2.77 2.06
CA ALA A 84 -2.17 -3.42 2.14
C ALA A 84 -3.25 -2.50 2.69
N VAL A 85 -2.93 -1.67 3.69
CA VAL A 85 -3.86 -0.64 4.20
C VAL A 85 -4.25 0.35 3.10
N VAL A 86 -3.29 0.84 2.30
CA VAL A 86 -3.57 1.76 1.18
C VAL A 86 -4.47 1.10 0.14
N MET A 87 -4.17 -0.13 -0.29
CA MET A 87 -5.00 -0.87 -1.26
C MET A 87 -6.41 -1.11 -0.72
N ALA A 88 -6.55 -1.45 0.56
CA ALA A 88 -7.85 -1.64 1.21
C ALA A 88 -8.65 -0.34 1.31
N GLN A 89 -8.00 0.80 1.60
CA GLN A 89 -8.65 2.10 1.60
C GLN A 89 -9.17 2.49 0.21
N GLU A 90 -8.44 2.18 -0.86
CA GLU A 90 -8.95 2.34 -2.22
C GLU A 90 -10.17 1.45 -2.48
N ALA A 91 -10.13 0.19 -2.02
CA ALA A 91 -11.24 -0.75 -2.20
C ALA A 91 -12.54 -0.31 -1.51
N LEU A 92 -12.45 0.27 -0.31
CA LEU A 92 -13.61 0.84 0.39
C LEU A 92 -14.31 1.94 -0.43
N GLN A 93 -13.52 2.75 -1.14
CA GLN A 93 -14.01 3.87 -1.94
C GLN A 93 -14.55 3.43 -3.29
N LYS A 94 -13.88 2.49 -3.97
CA LYS A 94 -14.08 2.19 -5.39
C LYS A 94 -14.91 0.93 -5.64
N SER A 95 -14.90 -0.04 -4.72
CA SER A 95 -15.69 -1.27 -4.89
C SER A 95 -17.18 -0.99 -4.76
N ASN A 96 -18.00 -1.77 -5.48
CA ASN A 96 -19.45 -1.84 -5.27
C ASN A 96 -19.87 -3.12 -4.55
N ARG A 97 -18.96 -4.08 -4.32
CA ARG A 97 -19.26 -5.36 -3.69
C ARG A 97 -19.16 -5.24 -2.16
N PRO A 98 -20.22 -5.59 -1.42
CA PRO A 98 -20.15 -5.57 0.04
C PRO A 98 -19.08 -6.51 0.60
N GLU A 99 -18.80 -7.63 -0.09
CA GLU A 99 -17.76 -8.59 0.26
C GLU A 99 -16.36 -7.97 0.27
N ILE A 100 -16.01 -7.24 -0.80
CA ILE A 100 -14.71 -6.54 -0.90
C ILE A 100 -14.61 -5.42 0.12
N LYS A 101 -15.70 -4.68 0.36
CA LYS A 101 -15.69 -3.62 1.39
C LYS A 101 -15.51 -4.17 2.80
N GLN A 102 -16.12 -5.32 3.07
CA GLN A 102 -15.95 -5.99 4.36
C GLN A 102 -14.50 -6.43 4.56
N LEU A 103 -13.93 -7.17 3.59
CA LEU A 103 -12.53 -7.59 3.65
C LEU A 103 -11.59 -6.39 3.80
N ALA A 104 -11.79 -5.33 3.03
CA ALA A 104 -10.97 -4.13 3.12
C ALA A 104 -11.01 -3.50 4.53
N GLN A 105 -12.18 -3.45 5.18
CA GLN A 105 -12.30 -2.92 6.53
C GLN A 105 -11.59 -3.83 7.57
N GLU A 106 -11.67 -5.15 7.38
CA GLU A 106 -11.00 -6.14 8.24
C GLU A 106 -9.47 -6.02 8.12
N ILE A 107 -8.94 -5.93 6.90
CA ILE A 107 -7.51 -5.69 6.62
C ILE A 107 -7.03 -4.40 7.30
N ILE A 108 -7.73 -3.28 7.12
CA ILE A 108 -7.35 -1.99 7.73
C ILE A 108 -7.30 -2.13 9.25
N ASN A 109 -8.35 -2.68 9.86
CA ASN A 109 -8.44 -2.80 11.32
C ASN A 109 -7.38 -3.73 11.92
N ALA A 110 -7.00 -4.79 11.22
CA ALA A 110 -5.95 -5.70 11.66
C ALA A 110 -4.58 -5.05 11.49
N GLN A 111 -4.25 -4.65 10.27
CA GLN A 111 -2.91 -4.23 9.92
C GLN A 111 -2.52 -2.86 10.53
N GLU A 112 -3.47 -1.95 10.78
CA GLU A 112 -3.17 -0.72 11.54
C GLU A 112 -2.78 -1.01 13.00
N ARG A 113 -3.40 -2.02 13.63
CA ARG A 113 -3.01 -2.45 15.00
C ARG A 113 -1.63 -3.10 14.99
N GLU A 114 -1.38 -3.98 14.02
CA GLU A 114 -0.11 -4.68 13.88
C GLU A 114 1.04 -3.70 13.58
N ILE A 115 0.82 -2.71 12.70
CA ILE A 115 1.76 -1.60 12.47
C ILE A 115 2.06 -0.85 13.77
N ALA A 116 1.06 -0.58 14.61
CA ALA A 116 1.27 0.12 15.87
C ALA A 116 2.14 -0.70 16.84
N ASP A 117 1.87 -2.00 16.97
CA ASP A 117 2.66 -2.92 17.78
C ASP A 117 4.11 -3.00 17.26
N LEU A 118 4.29 -3.20 15.95
CA LEU A 118 5.60 -3.26 15.30
C LEU A 118 6.40 -1.97 15.51
N LYS A 119 5.79 -0.78 15.34
CA LYS A 119 6.44 0.51 15.58
C LYS A 119 6.83 0.68 17.05
N GLN A 120 5.98 0.25 17.96
CA GLN A 120 6.29 0.28 19.40
C GLN A 120 7.48 -0.64 19.73
N TRP A 121 7.49 -1.86 19.21
CA TRP A 121 8.57 -2.81 19.41
C TRP A 121 9.88 -2.34 18.79
N ARG A 122 9.84 -1.79 17.58
CA ARG A 122 11.02 -1.18 16.93
C ARG A 122 11.68 -0.16 17.85
N GLN A 123 10.89 0.80 18.34
CA GLN A 123 11.38 1.87 19.19
C GLN A 123 11.88 1.35 20.55
N SER A 124 11.18 0.39 21.15
CA SER A 124 11.49 -0.11 22.48
C SER A 124 12.67 -1.08 22.51
N TRP A 125 12.81 -1.93 21.49
CA TRP A 125 13.80 -3.00 21.47
C TRP A 125 15.08 -2.59 20.73
N TYR A 126 14.97 -1.62 19.81
CA TYR A 126 16.07 -1.16 18.96
C TYR A 126 16.21 0.37 19.00
N PRO A 127 16.47 0.98 20.17
CA PRO A 127 16.55 2.44 20.31
C PRO A 127 17.71 3.08 19.52
N ASP A 128 18.74 2.30 19.22
CA ASP A 128 19.93 2.72 18.48
C ASP A 128 19.90 2.32 16.99
N ALA A 129 18.80 1.70 16.52
CA ALA A 129 18.68 1.34 15.11
C ALA A 129 18.61 2.59 14.21
N PRO A 130 19.07 2.49 12.95
CA PRO A 130 18.87 3.55 11.96
C PRO A 130 17.40 3.97 11.83
N ALA A 131 17.17 5.20 11.40
CA ALA A 131 15.82 5.68 11.12
C ALA A 131 15.20 4.95 9.92
N GLU A 132 16.04 4.65 8.92
CA GLU A 132 15.69 3.89 7.74
C GLU A 132 15.48 2.39 8.09
N PRO A 133 14.48 1.74 7.48
CA PRO A 133 14.31 0.29 7.57
C PRO A 133 15.57 -0.45 7.10
N VAL A 134 15.92 -1.55 7.75
CA VAL A 134 17.06 -2.39 7.36
C VAL A 134 16.63 -3.74 6.78
N MET A 135 17.46 -4.28 5.90
CA MET A 135 17.33 -5.62 5.31
C MET A 135 18.65 -6.38 5.37
N PHE A 136 18.62 -7.70 5.22
CA PHE A 136 19.84 -8.51 5.13
C PHE A 136 20.33 -8.55 3.69
N ASP A 137 21.58 -8.15 3.44
CA ASP A 137 22.22 -8.38 2.15
C ASP A 137 23.05 -9.67 2.20
N ALA A 138 22.59 -10.71 1.51
CA ALA A 138 23.24 -12.02 1.51
C ALA A 138 24.62 -12.02 0.81
N GLN A 139 24.87 -11.09 -0.13
CA GLN A 139 26.15 -11.00 -0.84
C GLN A 139 27.20 -10.33 0.04
N MET A 140 26.80 -9.31 0.81
CA MET A 140 27.66 -8.58 1.73
C MET A 140 27.72 -9.20 3.13
N GLY A 141 26.79 -10.10 3.46
CA GLY A 141 26.73 -10.84 4.72
C GLY A 141 26.39 -10.00 5.95
N HIS A 142 25.79 -8.83 5.77
CA HIS A 142 25.40 -7.92 6.85
C HIS A 142 24.15 -7.11 6.51
N ASP A 143 23.60 -6.43 7.53
CA ASP A 143 22.43 -5.59 7.38
C ASP A 143 22.76 -4.29 6.66
N MET A 144 21.88 -3.88 5.75
CA MET A 144 21.99 -2.66 4.96
C MET A 144 20.67 -1.89 5.04
N PRO A 145 20.70 -0.54 4.94
CA PRO A 145 19.48 0.24 4.77
C PRO A 145 18.72 -0.23 3.52
N MET A 146 17.41 -0.36 3.65
CA MET A 146 16.51 -0.62 2.53
C MET A 146 16.51 0.58 1.58
N SER A 147 16.52 0.33 0.27
CA SER A 147 16.36 1.41 -0.70
C SER A 147 14.91 1.90 -0.74
N GLN A 148 14.70 3.17 -1.12
CA GLN A 148 13.35 3.71 -1.31
C GLN A 148 12.54 2.91 -2.35
N GLU A 149 13.20 2.40 -3.38
CA GLU A 149 12.57 1.56 -4.41
C GLU A 149 12.06 0.24 -3.82
N MET A 150 12.84 -0.38 -2.93
CA MET A 150 12.44 -1.60 -2.26
C MET A 150 11.30 -1.35 -1.27
N GLU A 151 11.36 -0.28 -0.48
CA GLU A 151 10.23 0.09 0.38
C GLU A 151 8.93 0.34 -0.43
N SER A 152 9.05 1.06 -1.54
CA SER A 152 7.94 1.35 -2.46
C SER A 152 7.35 0.08 -3.07
N SER A 153 8.19 -0.91 -3.40
CA SER A 153 7.74 -2.22 -3.87
C SER A 153 6.94 -2.99 -2.82
N MET A 154 7.36 -2.98 -1.54
CA MET A 154 6.61 -3.63 -0.45
C MET A 154 5.27 -2.96 -0.18
N ARG A 155 5.26 -1.62 -0.25
CA ARG A 155 4.04 -0.83 -0.12
C ARG A 155 3.12 -1.00 -1.33
N MET A 156 3.58 -1.60 -2.43
CA MET A 156 2.82 -1.64 -3.68
C MET A 156 2.31 -0.24 -4.06
N GLU A 157 3.17 0.79 -3.95
CA GLU A 157 2.78 2.19 -4.19
C GLU A 157 2.24 2.33 -5.63
N GLY A 158 0.92 2.31 -5.76
CA GLY A 158 0.26 2.25 -7.05
C GLY A 158 -1.25 2.39 -6.91
N ASN A 159 -1.84 3.16 -7.83
CA ASN A 159 -3.28 3.29 -7.92
C ASN A 159 -3.85 2.04 -8.61
N LEU A 160 -4.84 1.38 -8.00
CA LEU A 160 -5.52 0.20 -8.57
C LEU A 160 -6.44 0.54 -9.76
N GLY A 161 -6.34 1.77 -10.29
CA GLY A 161 -7.07 2.24 -11.46
C GLY A 161 -8.44 2.82 -11.14
N ALA A 162 -9.27 2.95 -12.17
CA ALA A 162 -10.61 3.52 -12.05
C ALA A 162 -11.57 2.59 -11.29
N ALA A 163 -12.65 3.15 -10.74
CA ALA A 163 -13.76 2.41 -10.15
C ALA A 163 -14.66 1.82 -11.25
N ASP A 164 -14.13 0.87 -12.02
CA ASP A 164 -14.82 0.16 -13.09
C ASP A 164 -15.17 -1.29 -12.70
N ALA A 165 -15.78 -2.04 -13.62
CA ALA A 165 -16.23 -3.42 -13.36
C ALA A 165 -15.08 -4.40 -13.03
N GLU A 166 -13.86 -4.06 -13.42
CA GLU A 166 -12.66 -4.88 -13.23
C GLU A 166 -11.84 -4.44 -12.00
N PHE A 167 -12.28 -3.40 -11.28
CA PHE A 167 -11.59 -2.89 -10.09
C PHE A 167 -11.38 -3.99 -9.04
N ASP A 168 -12.44 -4.74 -8.69
CA ASP A 168 -12.35 -5.77 -7.66
C ASP A 168 -11.39 -6.91 -8.08
N LEU A 169 -11.33 -7.25 -9.38
CA LEU A 169 -10.36 -8.22 -9.90
C LEU A 169 -8.92 -7.70 -9.77
N ARG A 170 -8.68 -6.42 -10.06
CA ARG A 170 -7.36 -5.81 -9.87
C ARG A 170 -6.94 -5.78 -8.41
N PHE A 171 -7.86 -5.45 -7.51
CA PHE A 171 -7.62 -5.53 -6.07
C PHE A 171 -7.25 -6.95 -5.64
N ILE A 172 -8.01 -7.97 -6.04
CA ILE A 172 -7.72 -9.36 -5.72
C ILE A 172 -6.35 -9.80 -6.28
N ASN A 173 -6.08 -9.49 -7.55
CA ASN A 173 -4.82 -9.85 -8.20
C ASN A 173 -3.60 -9.15 -7.60
N ALA A 174 -3.78 -8.01 -6.93
CA ALA A 174 -2.71 -7.32 -6.21
C ALA A 174 -2.58 -7.82 -4.76
N MET A 175 -3.70 -7.98 -4.05
CA MET A 175 -3.71 -8.29 -2.62
C MET A 175 -3.32 -9.75 -2.34
N VAL A 176 -3.68 -10.70 -3.20
CA VAL A 176 -3.30 -12.12 -3.03
C VAL A 176 -1.76 -12.30 -2.98
N PRO A 177 -0.98 -11.91 -4.00
CA PRO A 177 0.47 -12.09 -3.95
C PRO A 177 1.15 -11.22 -2.87
N HIS A 178 0.54 -10.08 -2.52
CA HIS A 178 0.99 -9.28 -1.38
C HIS A 178 0.83 -10.07 -0.07
N HIS A 179 -0.35 -10.64 0.20
CA HIS A 179 -0.58 -11.48 1.37
C HIS A 179 0.32 -12.73 1.41
N GLU A 180 0.58 -13.37 0.26
CA GLU A 180 1.55 -14.48 0.16
C GLU A 180 2.95 -14.05 0.61
N GLY A 181 3.36 -12.80 0.30
CA GLY A 181 4.60 -12.20 0.74
C GLY A 181 4.68 -12.04 2.27
N ALA A 182 3.62 -11.51 2.88
CA ALA A 182 3.50 -11.38 4.33
C ALA A 182 3.50 -12.74 5.04
N VAL A 183 2.77 -13.73 4.53
CA VAL A 183 2.75 -15.10 5.08
C VAL A 183 4.14 -15.71 5.05
N THR A 184 4.90 -15.52 3.96
CA THR A 184 6.28 -16.01 3.84
C THR A 184 7.19 -15.39 4.91
N MET A 185 7.15 -14.07 5.10
CA MET A 185 7.94 -13.39 6.14
C MET A 185 7.51 -13.81 7.56
N ALA A 186 6.21 -13.98 7.78
CA ALA A 186 5.68 -14.44 9.06
C ALA A 186 6.11 -15.88 9.38
N GLN A 187 6.15 -16.78 8.41
CA GLN A 187 6.68 -18.14 8.59
C GLN A 187 8.14 -18.12 9.02
N GLN A 188 8.99 -17.33 8.35
CA GLN A 188 10.39 -17.17 8.75
C GLN A 188 10.51 -16.63 10.19
N ALA A 189 9.66 -15.67 10.56
CA ALA A 189 9.65 -15.10 11.90
C ALA A 189 9.20 -16.08 12.99
N LEU A 190 8.18 -16.89 12.69
CA LEU A 190 7.69 -17.93 13.60
C LEU A 190 8.78 -18.98 13.91
N GLU A 191 9.57 -19.34 12.90
CA GLU A 191 10.67 -20.30 13.01
C GLU A 191 11.89 -19.72 13.72
N SER A 192 12.29 -18.49 13.37
CA SER A 192 13.60 -17.94 13.72
C SER A 192 13.60 -17.04 14.95
N SER A 193 12.51 -16.32 15.22
CA SER A 193 12.45 -15.39 16.36
C SER A 193 12.59 -16.15 17.70
N ASP A 194 13.15 -15.48 18.71
CA ASP A 194 13.10 -15.93 20.10
C ASP A 194 12.06 -15.15 20.92
N ARG A 195 11.45 -14.09 20.35
CA ARG A 195 10.47 -13.25 21.05
C ARG A 195 9.06 -13.84 20.94
N PRO A 196 8.39 -14.13 22.07
CA PRO A 196 7.03 -14.66 22.03
C PRO A 196 6.04 -13.68 21.39
N GLU A 197 6.27 -12.37 21.50
CA GLU A 197 5.48 -11.32 20.84
C GLU A 197 5.52 -11.45 19.32
N ILE A 198 6.72 -11.62 18.74
CA ILE A 198 6.90 -11.82 17.29
C ILE A 198 6.27 -13.13 16.84
N LYS A 199 6.45 -14.22 17.59
CA LYS A 199 5.80 -15.51 17.24
C LYS A 199 4.28 -15.44 17.26
N THR A 200 3.73 -14.73 18.23
CA THR A 200 2.28 -14.55 18.35
C THR A 200 1.74 -13.73 17.18
N LEU A 201 2.39 -12.62 16.85
CA LEU A 201 2.02 -11.81 15.69
C LEU A 201 2.18 -12.61 14.38
N ALA A 202 3.30 -13.31 14.20
CA ALA A 202 3.55 -14.11 13.03
C ALA A 202 2.47 -15.18 12.81
N GLN A 203 2.07 -15.90 13.87
CA GLN A 203 0.98 -16.87 13.77
C GLN A 203 -0.35 -16.19 13.40
N SER A 204 -0.65 -15.04 14.00
CA SER A 204 -1.86 -14.26 13.66
C SER A 204 -1.90 -13.86 12.18
N ILE A 205 -0.77 -13.35 11.66
CA ILE A 205 -0.62 -12.97 10.24
C ILE A 205 -0.83 -14.18 9.34
N ILE A 206 -0.21 -15.32 9.66
CA ILE A 206 -0.36 -16.56 8.88
C ILE A 206 -1.83 -16.98 8.84
N ASP A 207 -2.47 -17.06 10.01
CA ASP A 207 -3.84 -17.55 10.12
C ASP A 207 -4.84 -16.65 9.40
N SER A 208 -4.74 -15.33 9.56
CA SER A 208 -5.67 -14.39 8.93
C SER A 208 -5.44 -14.28 7.43
N GLN A 209 -4.19 -14.07 7.00
CA GLN A 209 -3.91 -13.79 5.59
C GLN A 209 -4.08 -15.03 4.72
N GLN A 210 -3.90 -16.25 5.25
CA GLN A 210 -4.28 -17.46 4.51
C GLN A 210 -5.79 -17.55 4.27
N GLN A 211 -6.62 -17.21 5.27
CA GLN A 211 -8.07 -17.19 5.11
C GLN A 211 -8.52 -16.13 4.10
N GLU A 212 -7.89 -14.95 4.13
CA GLU A 212 -8.17 -13.84 3.20
C GLU A 212 -7.75 -14.21 1.76
N ILE A 213 -6.59 -14.87 1.58
CA ILE A 213 -6.16 -15.41 0.29
C ILE A 213 -7.19 -16.42 -0.25
N GLU A 214 -7.62 -17.37 0.58
CA GLU A 214 -8.62 -18.37 0.18
C GLU A 214 -9.94 -17.71 -0.25
N GLN A 215 -10.40 -16.73 0.53
CA GLN A 215 -11.62 -15.97 0.23
C GLN A 215 -11.51 -15.21 -1.08
N MET A 216 -10.41 -14.47 -1.29
CA MET A 216 -10.17 -13.72 -2.53
C MET A 216 -10.08 -14.65 -3.75
N ASN A 217 -9.42 -15.80 -3.63
CA ASN A 217 -9.34 -16.78 -4.72
C ASN A 217 -10.71 -17.41 -5.04
N GLN A 218 -11.53 -17.68 -4.01
CA GLN A 218 -12.90 -18.13 -4.23
C GLN A 218 -13.72 -17.08 -5.00
N TRP A 219 -13.60 -15.81 -4.64
CA TRP A 219 -14.26 -14.71 -5.34
C TRP A 219 -13.76 -14.54 -6.77
N LYS A 220 -12.45 -14.64 -6.99
CA LYS A 220 -11.84 -14.60 -8.32
C LYS A 220 -12.44 -15.68 -9.24
N GLN A 221 -12.54 -16.90 -8.74
CA GLN A 221 -13.15 -18.01 -9.46
C GLN A 221 -14.65 -17.82 -9.69
N GLN A 222 -15.39 -17.38 -8.69
CA GLN A 222 -16.85 -17.25 -8.76
C GLN A 222 -17.32 -16.07 -9.63
N TRP A 223 -16.60 -14.94 -9.56
CA TRP A 223 -17.03 -13.71 -10.21
C TRP A 223 -16.40 -13.54 -11.60
N TYR A 224 -15.22 -14.11 -11.84
CA TYR A 224 -14.44 -13.89 -13.05
C TYR A 224 -14.03 -15.17 -13.80
N ASN A 225 -14.30 -16.35 -13.23
CA ASN A 225 -13.84 -17.65 -13.76
C ASN A 225 -12.32 -17.74 -13.95
N GLN A 226 -11.55 -17.14 -13.03
CA GLN A 226 -10.09 -17.14 -13.01
C GLN A 226 -9.52 -17.72 -11.72
#